data_AF-A0A183EVK8-F1
#
_entry.id   AF-A0A183EVK8-F1
#
_cell.length_a   1.000
_cell.length_b   1.000
_cell.length_c   1.000
_cell.angle_alpha   90.00
_cell.angle_beta   90.00
_cell.angle_gamma   90.00
#
_symmetry.space_group_name_H-M   'P 1'
#
loop_
_entity.id
_entity.type
_entity.pdbx_description
1 polymer ?
#
loop_
_entity_poly.entity_id
_entity_poly.type
_entity_poly.pdbx_seq_one_letter_code
_entity_poly.pdbx_strand_id
1 'polypeptide(L)'
;MGILVTVFDKFQKLAEKILRQKEQDRSRAAQHLQRELEEIEVRKSEVEAVAGDLEKRLRIDAENVWILEQWLLYVEEMNQLKQRENELKLQVREFEVNEEYRNLQQKLKEIQSADANTDTTNSEVNKTTCVMLEWGRDPH
;
A
#
# COMPACT_ATOMS: atom_id res chain seq x y z
N MET A 1 -20.46 34.27 25.62
CA MET A 1 -19.75 33.03 26.01
C MET A 1 -20.39 31.76 25.46
N GLY A 2 -21.72 31.58 25.44
CA GLY A 2 -22.35 30.32 24.99
C GLY A 2 -22.22 29.97 23.50
N ILE A 3 -22.25 30.95 22.59
CA ILE A 3 -22.21 30.69 21.14
C ILE A 3 -20.85 30.14 20.68
N LEU A 4 -19.75 30.71 21.19
CA LEU A 4 -18.38 30.28 20.88
C LEU A 4 -18.11 28.82 21.31
N VAL A 5 -18.61 28.41 22.47
CA VAL A 5 -18.47 27.02 22.96
C VAL A 5 -19.25 26.05 22.07
N THR A 6 -20.46 26.39 21.65
CA THR A 6 -21.26 25.53 20.75
C THR A 6 -20.69 25.43 19.33
N VAL A 7 -20.01 26.47 18.86
CA VAL A 7 -19.33 26.47 17.56
C VAL A 7 -18.09 25.58 17.64
N PHE A 8 -17.27 25.74 18.68
CA PHE A 8 -16.08 24.91 18.91
C PHE A 8 -16.40 23.41 19.00
N ASP A 9 -17.42 23.03 19.76
CA ASP A 9 -17.86 21.62 19.89
C ASP A 9 -18.33 21.01 18.56
N LYS A 10 -19.00 21.80 17.71
CA LYS A 10 -19.39 21.37 16.36
C LYS A 10 -18.19 21.18 15.45
N PHE A 11 -17.21 22.08 15.50
CA PHE A 11 -15.97 21.95 14.73
C PHE A 11 -15.17 20.71 15.14
N GLN A 12 -15.08 20.42 16.44
CA GLN A 12 -14.36 19.26 16.95
C GLN A 12 -15.00 17.94 16.48
N LYS A 13 -16.34 17.82 16.57
CA LYS A 13 -17.08 16.66 16.05
C LYS A 13 -16.91 16.46 14.55
N LEU A 14 -16.85 17.56 13.79
CA LEU A 14 -16.66 17.50 12.34
C LEU A 14 -15.24 17.07 11.99
N ALA A 15 -14.23 17.55 12.72
CA ALA A 15 -12.84 17.10 12.59
C ALA A 15 -12.68 15.61 12.91
N GLU A 16 -13.29 15.12 13.99
CA GLU A 16 -13.29 13.69 14.34
C GLU A 16 -13.97 12.83 13.26
N LYS A 17 -15.09 13.30 12.70
CA LYS A 17 -15.78 12.62 11.61
C LYS A 17 -14.91 12.53 10.36
N ILE A 18 -14.22 13.62 9.99
CA ILE A 18 -13.29 13.64 8.86
C ILE A 18 -12.14 12.64 9.08
N LEU A 19 -11.56 12.62 10.27
CA LEU A 19 -10.47 11.69 10.60
C LEU A 19 -10.92 10.23 10.50
N ARG A 20 -12.08 9.89 11.07
CA ARG A 20 -12.65 8.54 10.98
C ARG A 20 -12.96 8.14 9.54
N GLN A 21 -13.52 9.05 8.75
CA GLN A 21 -13.82 8.81 7.34
C GLN A 21 -12.55 8.52 6.55
N LYS A 22 -11.50 9.32 6.73
CA LYS A 22 -10.20 9.14 6.08
C LYS A 22 -9.59 7.78 6.42
N GLU A 23 -9.68 7.37 7.68
CA GLU A 23 -9.20 6.05 8.12
C GLU A 23 -9.99 4.91 7.48
N GLN A 24 -11.32 5.05 7.41
CA GLN A 24 -12.17 4.06 6.78
C GLN A 24 -11.90 3.94 5.27
N ASP A 25 -11.76 5.06 4.57
CA ASP A 25 -11.47 5.07 3.13
C ASP A 25 -10.12 4.42 2.82
N ARG A 26 -9.13 4.65 3.69
CA ARG A 26 -7.83 4.00 3.62
C ARG A 26 -7.92 2.49 3.82
N SER A 27 -8.67 2.03 4.83
CA SER A 27 -8.89 0.60 5.07
C SER A 27 -9.58 -0.07 3.88
N ARG A 28 -10.57 0.59 3.28
CA ARG A 28 -11.25 0.10 2.07
C ARG A 28 -10.29 0.01 0.88
N ALA A 29 -9.41 0.99 0.69
CA ALA A 29 -8.41 0.97 -0.36
C ALA A 29 -7.45 -0.22 -0.20
N ALA A 30 -6.95 -0.48 1.01
CA ALA A 30 -6.10 -1.63 1.28
C ALA A 30 -6.82 -2.97 1.00
N GLN A 31 -8.08 -3.10 1.45
CA GLN A 31 -8.89 -4.28 1.19
C GLN A 31 -9.14 -4.50 -0.31
N HIS A 32 -9.35 -3.43 -1.07
CA HIS A 32 -9.51 -3.50 -2.52
C HIS A 32 -8.23 -4.02 -3.19
N LEU A 33 -7.06 -3.50 -2.83
CA LEU A 33 -5.77 -3.97 -3.38
C LEU A 33 -5.54 -5.45 -3.07
N GLN A 34 -5.82 -5.86 -1.83
CA GLN A 34 -5.67 -7.26 -1.41
C GLN A 34 -6.59 -8.19 -2.21
N ARG A 35 -7.86 -7.79 -2.38
CA ARG A 35 -8.82 -8.56 -3.17
C ARG A 35 -8.38 -8.68 -4.63
N GLU A 36 -7.87 -7.61 -5.23
CA GLU A 36 -7.41 -7.63 -6.62
C GLU A 36 -6.21 -8.57 -6.80
N LEU A 37 -5.30 -8.62 -5.82
CA LEU A 37 -4.19 -9.58 -5.82
C LEU A 37 -4.68 -11.04 -5.74
N GLU A 38 -5.67 -11.32 -4.89
CA GLU A 38 -6.28 -12.66 -4.77
C GLU A 38 -6.98 -13.08 -6.07
N GLU A 39 -7.72 -12.15 -6.71
CA GLU A 39 -8.38 -12.40 -7.99
C GLU A 39 -7.35 -12.71 -9.10
N ILE A 40 -6.20 -12.04 -9.12
CA ILE A 40 -5.10 -12.35 -10.05
C ILE A 40 -4.48 -13.71 -9.76
N GLU A 41 -4.27 -14.08 -8.49
CA GLU A 41 -3.71 -15.38 -8.13
C GLU A 41 -4.61 -16.52 -8.61
N VAL A 42 -5.93 -16.40 -8.38
CA VAL A 42 -6.92 -17.35 -8.89
C VAL A 42 -6.85 -17.42 -10.42
N ARG A 43 -6.85 -16.27 -11.10
CA ARG A 43 -6.83 -16.25 -12.57
C ARG A 43 -5.54 -16.86 -13.14
N LYS A 44 -4.38 -16.62 -12.52
CA LYS A 44 -3.12 -17.26 -12.91
C LYS A 44 -3.19 -18.77 -12.79
N SER A 45 -3.77 -19.29 -11.70
CA SER A 45 -3.94 -20.74 -11.52
C SER A 45 -4.86 -21.34 -12.60
N GLU A 46 -5.92 -20.64 -13.01
CA GLU A 46 -6.79 -21.08 -14.10
C GLU A 46 -6.05 -21.12 -15.44
N VAL A 47 -5.31 -20.05 -15.75
CA VAL A 47 -4.50 -19.95 -16.97
C VAL A 47 -3.44 -21.04 -17.02
N GLU A 48 -2.74 -21.31 -15.91
CA GLU A 48 -1.76 -22.40 -15.82
C GLU A 48 -2.39 -23.77 -16.08
N ALA A 49 -3.58 -24.03 -15.53
CA ALA A 49 -4.28 -25.28 -15.73
C ALA A 49 -4.68 -25.48 -17.20
N VAL A 50 -5.24 -24.45 -17.84
CA VAL A 50 -5.67 -24.52 -19.24
C VAL A 50 -4.48 -24.60 -20.19
N ALA A 51 -3.49 -23.72 -20.02
CA ALA A 51 -2.27 -23.73 -20.82
C ALA A 51 -1.54 -25.07 -20.69
N GLY A 52 -1.45 -25.63 -19.49
CA GLY A 52 -0.84 -26.93 -19.25
C GLY A 52 -1.58 -28.10 -19.93
N ASP A 53 -2.91 -28.03 -20.09
CA ASP A 53 -3.66 -29.01 -20.88
C ASP A 53 -3.39 -28.85 -22.38
N LEU A 54 -3.35 -27.61 -22.88
CA LEU A 54 -3.00 -27.32 -24.27
C LEU A 54 -1.59 -27.81 -24.61
N GLU A 55 -0.62 -27.63 -23.73
CA GLU A 55 0.75 -28.16 -23.90
C GLU A 55 0.76 -29.68 -24.02
N LYS A 56 -0.02 -30.39 -23.20
CA LYS A 56 -0.11 -31.85 -23.29
C LYS A 56 -0.67 -32.29 -24.64
N ARG A 57 -1.64 -31.57 -25.19
CA ARG A 57 -2.21 -31.84 -26.52
C ARG A 57 -1.19 -31.54 -27.63
N LEU A 58 -0.45 -30.44 -27.54
CA LEU A 58 0.63 -30.10 -28.49
C LEU A 58 1.77 -31.13 -28.50
N ARG A 59 2.03 -31.82 -27.39
CA ARG A 59 3.00 -32.93 -27.37
C ARG A 59 2.56 -34.11 -28.23
N ILE A 60 1.26 -34.29 -28.43
CA ILE A 60 0.68 -35.38 -29.23
C ILE A 60 0.55 -34.93 -30.69
N ASP A 61 0.11 -33.69 -30.91
CA ASP A 61 -0.12 -33.10 -32.23
C ASP A 61 0.49 -31.70 -32.30
N ALA A 62 1.78 -31.64 -32.62
CA ALA A 62 2.56 -30.39 -32.62
C ALA A 62 2.25 -29.49 -33.82
N GLU A 63 1.66 -30.04 -34.89
CA GLU A 63 1.29 -29.30 -36.09
C GLU A 63 -0.12 -28.67 -35.97
N ASN A 64 -0.79 -28.90 -34.83
CA ASN A 64 -2.10 -28.33 -34.57
C ASN A 64 -2.03 -26.81 -34.34
N VAL A 65 -2.13 -26.06 -35.44
CA VAL A 65 -2.06 -24.60 -35.45
C VAL A 65 -3.07 -23.97 -34.48
N TRP A 66 -4.29 -24.51 -34.41
CA TRP A 66 -5.32 -23.96 -33.53
C TRP A 66 -4.95 -24.10 -32.05
N ILE A 67 -4.44 -25.26 -31.63
CA ILE A 67 -4.01 -25.47 -30.23
C ILE A 67 -2.82 -24.57 -29.91
N LEU A 68 -1.89 -24.39 -30.85
CA LEU A 68 -0.73 -23.53 -30.68
C LEU A 68 -1.13 -22.07 -30.52
N GLU A 69 -2.02 -21.56 -31.37
CA GLU A 69 -2.57 -20.20 -31.27
C GLU A 69 -3.26 -19.98 -29.93
N GLN A 70 -4.10 -20.93 -29.49
CA GLN A 70 -4.76 -20.84 -28.19
C GLN A 70 -3.76 -20.84 -27.03
N TRP A 71 -2.74 -21.69 -27.07
CA TRP A 71 -1.71 -21.71 -26.03
C TRP A 71 -0.94 -20.39 -25.97
N LEU A 72 -0.59 -19.80 -27.12
CA LEU A 72 0.07 -18.50 -27.19
C LEU A 72 -0.77 -17.37 -26.57
N LEU A 73 -2.10 -17.39 -26.75
CA LEU A 73 -2.99 -16.42 -26.10
C LEU A 73 -2.95 -16.53 -24.57
N TYR A 74 -2.92 -17.75 -24.03
CA TYR A 74 -2.82 -17.96 -22.57
C TYR A 74 -1.43 -17.60 -22.01
N VAL A 75 -0.36 -17.80 -22.79
CA VAL A 75 0.99 -17.33 -22.43
C VAL A 75 1.01 -15.79 -22.34
N GLU A 76 0.40 -15.12 -23.29
CA GLU A 76 0.27 -13.66 -23.28
C GLU A 76 -0.60 -13.18 -22.11
N GLU A 77 -1.74 -13.82 -21.86
CA GLU A 77 -2.58 -13.52 -20.69
C GLU A 77 -1.80 -13.68 -19.38
N MET A 78 -1.01 -14.76 -19.24
CA MET A 78 -0.15 -14.96 -18.06
C MET A 78 0.88 -13.84 -17.88
N ASN A 79 1.45 -13.32 -18.97
CA ASN A 79 2.38 -12.19 -18.90
C ASN A 79 1.68 -10.91 -18.42
N GLN A 80 0.47 -10.64 -18.92
CA GLN A 80 -0.34 -9.50 -18.51
C GLN A 80 -0.74 -9.58 -17.03
N LEU A 81 -1.14 -10.77 -16.56
CA LEU A 81 -1.45 -11.02 -15.15
C LEU A 81 -0.23 -10.80 -14.25
N LYS A 82 0.96 -11.28 -14.65
CA LYS A 82 2.21 -11.04 -13.91
C LYS A 82 2.59 -9.56 -13.87
N GLN A 83 2.40 -8.83 -14.97
CA GLN A 83 2.63 -7.40 -14.99
C GLN A 83 1.69 -6.69 -14.01
N ARG A 84 0.39 -6.99 -14.07
CA ARG A 84 -0.60 -6.39 -13.18
C ARG A 84 -0.34 -6.72 -11.70
N GLU A 85 0.04 -7.97 -11.40
CA GLU A 85 0.44 -8.38 -10.06
C GLU A 85 1.61 -7.54 -9.54
N ASN A 86 2.63 -7.31 -10.37
CA ASN A 86 3.79 -6.50 -9.99
C ASN A 86 3.40 -5.04 -9.73
N GLU A 87 2.52 -4.46 -10.54
CA GLU A 87 1.99 -3.11 -10.31
C GLU A 87 1.23 -3.02 -8.97
N LEU A 88 0.37 -4.00 -8.66
CA LEU A 88 -0.36 -4.03 -7.39
C LEU A 88 0.59 -4.21 -6.20
N LYS A 89 1.62 -5.05 -6.31
CA LYS A 89 2.65 -5.18 -5.27
C LYS A 89 3.40 -3.87 -5.02
N LEU A 90 3.64 -3.07 -6.07
CA LEU A 90 4.21 -1.73 -5.90
C LEU A 90 3.24 -0.81 -5.15
N GLN A 91 1.94 -0.83 -5.47
CA GLN A 91 0.91 -0.05 -4.77
C GLN A 91 0.77 -0.46 -3.29
N VAL A 92 0.85 -1.75 -2.99
CA VAL A 92 0.86 -2.25 -1.60
C VAL A 92 2.07 -1.72 -0.84
N ARG A 93 3.27 -1.80 -1.41
CA ARG A 93 4.49 -1.24 -0.80
C ARG A 93 4.39 0.27 -0.59
N GLU A 94 3.87 1.00 -1.58
CA GLU A 94 3.62 2.44 -1.45
C GLU A 94 2.67 2.73 -0.28
N PHE A 95 1.62 1.94 -0.14
CA PHE A 95 0.68 2.06 0.96
C PHE A 95 1.34 1.80 2.33
N GLU A 96 2.17 0.77 2.46
CA GLU A 96 2.93 0.45 3.67
C GLU A 96 3.89 1.57 4.06
N VAL A 97 4.67 2.08 3.11
CA VAL A 97 5.60 3.21 3.33
C VAL A 97 4.84 4.47 3.75
N ASN A 98 3.69 4.74 3.14
CA ASN A 98 2.84 5.87 3.52
C ASN A 98 2.29 5.72 4.94
N GLU A 99 1.97 4.49 5.38
CA GLU A 99 1.55 4.20 6.75
C GLU A 99 2.67 4.46 7.75
N GLU A 100 3.88 3.96 7.47
CA GLU A 100 5.06 4.17 8.28
C GLU A 100 5.39 5.66 8.42
N TYR A 101 5.36 6.38 7.30
CA TYR A 101 5.56 7.83 7.27
C TYR A 101 4.55 8.56 8.16
N ARG A 102 3.26 8.21 8.07
CA ARG A 102 2.22 8.79 8.93
C ARG A 102 2.47 8.49 10.41
N ASN A 103 2.84 7.26 10.73
CA ASN A 103 3.13 6.86 12.11
C ASN A 103 4.34 7.63 12.67
N LEU A 104 5.38 7.83 11.86
CA LEU A 104 6.55 8.65 12.23
C LEU A 104 6.17 10.12 12.41
N GLN A 105 5.35 10.70 11.52
CA GLN A 105 4.85 12.06 11.66
C GLN A 105 4.04 12.24 12.95
N GLN A 106 3.20 11.25 13.29
CA GLN A 106 2.42 11.28 14.53
C GLN A 106 3.34 11.26 15.76
N LYS A 107 4.33 10.36 15.80
CA LYS A 107 5.33 10.30 16.89
C LYS A 107 6.11 11.60 17.03
N LEU A 108 6.51 12.21 15.92
CA LEU A 108 7.23 13.49 15.92
C LEU A 108 6.36 14.61 16.50
N LYS A 109 5.07 14.66 16.13
CA LYS A 109 4.11 15.62 16.67
C LYS A 109 3.88 15.41 18.17
N GLU A 110 3.80 14.16 18.62
CA GLU A 110 3.66 13.81 20.04
C GLU A 110 4.88 14.30 20.85
N ILE A 111 6.10 14.07 20.37
CA ILE A 111 7.34 14.56 20.99
C ILE A 111 7.36 16.10 21.05
N GLN A 112 7.08 16.78 19.93
CA GLN A 112 7.02 18.24 19.90
C GLN A 112 5.98 18.83 20.86
N SER A 113 4.83 18.17 21.00
CA SER A 113 3.79 18.58 21.94
C SER A 113 4.17 18.32 23.40
N ALA A 114 5.00 17.31 23.67
CA ALA A 114 5.55 17.03 24.99
C ALA A 114 6.64 18.05 25.37
N ASP A 115 7.55 18.36 24.44
CA ASP A 115 8.62 19.35 24.61
C ASP A 115 8.06 20.76 24.86
N ALA A 116 6.96 21.14 24.18
CA ALA A 116 6.27 22.41 24.39
C ALA A 116 5.59 22.54 25.77
N ASN A 117 5.35 21.41 26.45
CA ASN A 117 4.85 21.38 27.83
C ASN A 117 5.97 21.34 28.88
N THR A 118 7.22 21.11 28.46
CA THR A 118 8.40 21.07 29.33
C THR A 118 9.36 22.20 28.94
N ASP A 119 9.01 23.43 29.30
CA ASP A 119 10.05 24.43 29.49
C ASP A 119 11.01 23.93 30.59
N THR A 120 12.31 23.92 30.26
CA THR A 120 13.50 23.63 31.11
C THR A 120 13.98 22.17 31.17
N THR A 121 14.94 21.80 30.31
CA THR A 121 16.36 21.63 30.67
C THR A 121 17.21 21.18 29.46
N ASN A 122 18.30 21.92 29.21
CA ASN A 122 19.24 21.83 28.08
C ASN A 122 20.06 20.52 27.97
N SER A 123 19.44 19.34 27.93
CA SER A 123 20.18 18.06 27.78
C SER A 123 19.77 17.20 26.58
N GLU A 124 18.59 17.40 25.97
CA GLU A 124 18.07 16.48 24.96
C GLU A 124 18.19 16.95 23.51
N VAL A 125 18.60 18.21 23.29
CA VAL A 125 18.86 18.79 21.96
C VAL A 125 19.99 18.07 21.20
N ASN A 126 20.88 17.36 21.92
CA ASN A 126 21.96 16.59 21.31
C ASN A 126 21.50 15.25 20.69
N LYS A 127 20.34 14.69 21.08
CA LYS A 127 19.84 13.43 20.50
C LYS A 127 19.10 13.68 19.17
N THR A 128 18.35 14.77 19.07
CA THR A 128 17.59 15.13 17.86
C THR A 128 18.48 15.51 16.69
N THR A 129 19.64 16.14 16.97
CA THR A 129 20.67 16.41 15.96
C THR A 129 21.34 15.13 15.46
N CYS A 130 21.45 14.10 16.30
CA CYS A 130 22.09 12.83 15.93
C CYS A 130 21.23 12.00 14.96
N VAL A 131 19.89 11.99 15.14
CA VAL A 131 18.99 11.24 14.25
C VAL A 131 18.87 11.90 12.88
N MET A 132 18.86 13.23 12.77
CA MET A 132 18.81 13.90 11.46
C MET A 132 20.09 13.73 10.62
N LEU A 133 21.26 13.60 11.26
CA LEU A 133 22.54 13.41 10.54
C LEU A 133 22.75 11.98 10.02
N GLU A 134 21.97 11.01 10.50
CA GLU A 134 22.07 9.59 10.11
C GLU A 134 21.29 9.27 8.82
N TRP A 135 20.21 10.01 8.55
CA TRP A 135 19.43 9.88 7.31
C TRP A 135 19.97 10.72 6.13
N GLY A 136 20.98 11.57 6.37
CA GLY A 136 21.60 12.43 5.36
C GLY A 136 22.92 11.90 4.80
N ARG A 137 23.32 10.66 5.14
CA ARG A 137 24.59 10.07 4.74
C ARG A 137 24.36 8.76 3.99
N ASP A 138 23.87 8.86 2.77
CA ASP A 138 23.99 7.79 1.77
C ASP A 138 25.50 7.52 1.54
N PRO A 139 25.98 6.26 1.70
CA PRO A 139 27.18 5.82 1.03
C PRO A 139 26.79 5.25 -0.34
N HIS A 140 27.52 5.74 -1.35
CA HIS A 140 27.58 5.27 -2.74
C HIS A 140 27.21 3.81 -3.00
#